data_AF-A0A350LRM8-F1
#
_entry.id   AF-A0A350LRM8-F1
#
_cell.length_a   1.000
_cell.length_b   1.000
_cell.length_c   1.000
_cell.angle_alpha   90.00
_cell.angle_beta   90.00
_cell.angle_gamma   90.00
#
_symmetry.space_group_name_H-M   'P 1'
#
loop_
_entity.id
_entity.type
_entity.pdbx_description
1 polymer ?
#
loop_
_entity_poly.entity_id
_entity_poly.type
_entity_poly.pdbx_seq_one_letter_code
_entity_poly.pdbx_strand_id
1 'polypeptide(L)'
;MTEEPQAEAFVTIFDDTYDQPDCRAYFRMMDALGYRNQHHATAAFRAGLDAVARVRGLDAPRMLDFASSYGIVTLLMRHETTLAEVFARYRDPAFDGLSPGDVIARDRDWLACLPRRTPPLHVTGLDIMPNAVAYGRAVGLFDEGYAEDLETSDPSDGLA
;
A
#
# COMPACT_ATOMS: atom_id res chain seq x y z
N MET A 1 36.46 8.24 32.74
CA MET A 1 35.97 8.37 31.35
C MET A 1 35.19 7.13 31.07
N THR A 2 33.88 7.22 31.21
CA THR A 2 32.95 6.13 30.93
C THR A 2 32.44 6.38 29.52
N GLU A 3 32.78 5.50 28.58
CA GLU A 3 32.22 5.54 27.23
C GLU A 3 30.72 5.23 27.31
N GLU A 4 29.89 6.15 26.80
CA GLU A 4 28.48 5.88 26.58
C GLU A 4 28.32 4.85 25.46
N PRO A 5 27.41 3.88 25.60
CA PRO A 5 27.15 2.93 24.54
C PRO A 5 26.53 3.67 23.34
N GLN A 6 27.23 3.62 22.22
CA GLN A 6 26.74 4.11 20.94
C GLN A 6 25.48 3.31 20.58
N ALA A 7 24.32 3.96 20.59
CA ALA A 7 23.08 3.35 20.13
C ALA A 7 23.29 2.87 18.70
N GLU A 8 23.18 1.56 18.48
CA GLU A 8 23.10 1.00 17.13
C GLU A 8 22.00 1.75 16.40
N ALA A 9 22.34 2.36 15.27
CA ALA A 9 21.35 2.92 14.36
C ALA A 9 20.46 1.76 13.93
N PHE A 10 19.26 1.68 14.51
CA PHE A 10 18.24 0.71 14.13
C PHE A 10 17.77 1.07 12.72
N VAL A 11 18.51 0.60 11.72
CA VAL A 11 18.02 0.52 10.36
C VAL A 11 17.11 -0.70 10.34
N THR A 12 15.80 -0.47 10.33
CA THR A 12 14.85 -1.53 10.03
C THR A 12 15.12 -1.97 8.59
N ILE A 13 15.91 -3.01 8.41
CA ILE A 13 16.06 -3.66 7.11
C ILE A 13 14.76 -4.44 6.90
N PHE A 14 13.95 -3.98 5.96
CA PHE A 14 12.62 -4.51 5.67
C PHE A 14 12.66 -5.77 4.79
N ASP A 15 13.84 -6.15 4.30
CA ASP A 15 14.00 -7.06 3.16
C ASP A 15 13.31 -8.42 3.33
N ASP A 16 13.40 -9.04 4.51
CA ASP A 16 12.84 -10.39 4.71
C ASP A 16 11.30 -10.42 4.86
N THR A 17 10.67 -9.30 5.21
CA THR A 17 9.20 -9.20 5.41
C THR A 17 8.47 -8.52 4.26
N TYR A 18 9.19 -7.89 3.33
CA TYR A 18 8.61 -6.97 2.36
C TYR A 18 8.06 -7.64 1.09
N ASP A 19 8.67 -8.72 0.59
CA ASP A 19 8.19 -9.45 -0.62
C ASP A 19 7.53 -10.80 -0.31
N GLN A 20 6.73 -10.85 0.76
CA GLN A 20 5.92 -12.02 1.10
C GLN A 20 4.76 -12.25 0.10
N PRO A 21 4.20 -13.47 -0.02
CA PRO A 21 3.12 -13.73 -0.97
C PRO A 21 1.78 -13.00 -0.68
N ASP A 22 1.63 -12.40 0.50
CA ASP A 22 0.48 -11.58 0.89
C ASP A 22 0.89 -10.46 1.86
N CYS A 23 -0.03 -9.52 2.11
CA CYS A 23 0.27 -8.30 2.85
C CYS A 23 0.35 -8.46 4.38
N ARG A 24 -0.02 -9.62 4.96
CA ARG A 24 -0.27 -9.74 6.40
C ARG A 24 0.96 -9.42 7.22
N ALA A 25 2.10 -10.02 6.85
CA ALA A 25 3.36 -9.83 7.56
C ALA A 25 3.78 -8.36 7.56
N TYR A 26 3.70 -7.71 6.40
CA TYR A 26 4.01 -6.30 6.24
C TYR A 26 3.10 -5.39 7.07
N PHE A 27 1.77 -5.55 6.97
CA PHE A 27 0.83 -4.70 7.71
C PHE A 27 0.89 -4.93 9.24
N ARG A 28 1.12 -6.18 9.69
CA ARG A 28 1.33 -6.48 11.11
C ARG A 28 2.61 -5.84 11.64
N MET A 29 3.69 -5.92 10.87
CA MET A 29 4.95 -5.25 11.20
C MET A 29 4.79 -3.73 11.28
N MET A 30 4.13 -3.11 10.29
CA MET A 30 3.84 -1.67 10.32
C MET A 30 3.05 -1.27 11.57
N ASP A 31 2.04 -2.06 11.94
CA ASP A 31 1.24 -1.80 13.13
C ASP A 31 2.07 -1.92 14.41
N ALA A 32 2.84 -3.01 14.55
CA ALA A 32 3.69 -3.27 15.70
C ALA A 32 4.76 -2.18 15.92
N LEU A 33 5.31 -1.64 14.83
CA LEU A 33 6.27 -0.55 14.85
C LEU A 33 5.63 0.84 15.01
N GLY A 34 4.30 0.92 15.08
CA GLY A 34 3.58 2.19 15.24
C GLY A 34 3.68 3.10 14.00
N TYR A 35 3.90 2.55 12.80
CA TYR A 35 3.93 3.36 11.58
C TYR A 35 2.57 3.99 11.30
N ARG A 36 2.52 5.32 11.22
CA ARG A 36 1.29 6.10 10.94
C ARG A 36 1.47 7.13 9.82
N ASN A 37 2.60 7.14 9.13
CA ASN A 37 2.88 8.10 8.05
C ASN A 37 1.79 8.11 6.98
N GLN A 38 1.26 6.94 6.60
CA GLN A 38 0.22 6.84 5.56
C GLN A 38 -1.11 7.44 6.03
N HIS A 39 -1.43 7.35 7.32
CA HIS A 39 -2.61 7.98 7.90
C HIS A 39 -2.53 9.50 7.76
N HIS A 40 -1.39 10.10 8.10
CA HIS A 40 -1.20 11.54 8.00
C HIS A 40 -1.10 12.02 6.53
N ALA A 41 -0.35 11.29 5.70
CA ALA A 41 -0.12 11.65 4.30
C ALA A 41 -1.42 11.58 3.46
N THR A 42 -2.22 10.53 3.62
CA THR A 42 -3.44 10.34 2.81
C THR A 42 -4.49 11.43 3.05
N ALA A 43 -4.50 12.10 4.20
CA ALA A 43 -5.35 13.27 4.43
C ALA A 43 -4.98 14.42 3.48
N ALA A 44 -3.68 14.73 3.34
CA ALA A 44 -3.20 15.76 2.43
C ALA A 44 -3.34 15.33 0.96
N PHE A 45 -3.07 14.07 0.64
CA PHE A 45 -3.17 13.55 -0.73
C PHE A 45 -4.60 13.62 -1.26
N ARG A 46 -5.61 13.26 -0.44
CA ARG A 46 -7.03 13.40 -0.82
C ARG A 46 -7.39 14.85 -1.10
N ALA A 47 -7.01 15.78 -0.22
CA ALA A 47 -7.28 17.21 -0.42
C ALA A 47 -6.60 17.76 -1.70
N GLY A 48 -5.37 17.34 -1.98
CA GLY A 48 -4.65 17.68 -3.21
C GLY A 48 -5.33 17.12 -4.45
N LEU A 49 -5.74 15.86 -4.41
CA LEU A 49 -6.47 15.20 -5.49
C LEU A 49 -7.79 15.91 -5.79
N ASP A 50 -8.59 16.24 -4.77
CA ASP A 50 -9.86 16.96 -4.92
C ASP A 50 -9.65 18.33 -5.57
N ALA A 51 -8.61 19.05 -5.15
CA ALA A 51 -8.26 20.34 -5.72
C ALA A 51 -7.83 20.22 -7.19
N VAL A 52 -6.98 19.24 -7.51
CA VAL A 52 -6.52 18.96 -8.88
C VAL A 52 -7.70 18.56 -9.76
N ALA A 53 -8.53 17.62 -9.31
CA ALA A 53 -9.69 17.15 -10.04
C ALA A 53 -10.66 18.30 -10.34
N ARG A 54 -10.95 19.16 -9.36
CA ARG A 54 -11.81 20.33 -9.56
C ARG A 54 -11.21 21.36 -10.53
N VAL A 55 -9.94 21.72 -10.38
CA VAL A 55 -9.29 22.74 -11.21
C VAL A 55 -9.12 22.27 -12.66
N ARG A 56 -8.90 20.97 -12.85
CA ARG A 56 -8.68 20.36 -14.17
C ARG A 56 -9.94 19.75 -14.79
N GLY A 57 -11.06 19.69 -14.06
CA GLY A 57 -12.29 19.06 -14.52
C GLY A 57 -12.13 17.54 -14.75
N LEU A 58 -11.43 16.84 -13.85
CA LEU A 58 -11.18 15.40 -13.97
C LEU A 58 -12.26 14.61 -13.24
N ASP A 59 -13.02 13.81 -13.98
CA ASP A 59 -14.03 12.91 -13.42
C ASP A 59 -13.44 11.55 -13.01
N ALA A 60 -12.22 11.23 -13.48
CA ALA A 60 -11.47 10.02 -13.13
C ALA A 60 -9.96 10.31 -13.13
N PRO A 61 -9.42 10.94 -12.08
CA PRO A 61 -8.00 11.24 -12.00
C PRO A 61 -7.14 9.97 -11.97
N ARG A 62 -5.93 10.06 -12.55
CA ARG A 62 -4.93 9.00 -12.55
C ARG A 62 -3.88 9.26 -11.46
N MET A 63 -3.50 8.22 -10.72
CA MET A 63 -2.50 8.28 -9.66
C MET A 63 -1.46 7.17 -9.88
N LEU A 64 -0.18 7.52 -9.76
CA LEU A 64 0.91 6.57 -9.63
C LEU A 64 1.25 6.43 -8.14
N ASP A 65 1.08 5.23 -7.58
CA ASP A 65 1.53 4.89 -6.22
C ASP A 65 2.97 4.38 -6.35
N PHE A 66 3.93 5.24 -6.02
CA PHE A 66 5.37 4.97 -6.17
C PHE A 66 5.93 4.39 -4.86
N ALA A 67 6.73 3.32 -4.95
CA ALA A 67 7.13 2.51 -3.78
C ALA A 67 5.88 2.03 -3.01
N SER A 68 4.92 1.50 -3.77
CA SER A 68 3.55 1.24 -3.33
C SER A 68 3.42 0.20 -2.22
N SER A 69 4.43 -0.64 -2.01
CA SER A 69 4.34 -1.84 -1.16
C SER A 69 3.08 -2.67 -1.53
N TYR A 70 2.39 -3.26 -0.55
CA TYR A 70 1.08 -3.90 -0.74
C TYR A 70 -0.10 -2.90 -0.93
N GLY A 71 0.16 -1.65 -1.32
CA GLY A 71 -0.87 -0.69 -1.71
C GLY A 71 -1.66 -0.07 -0.56
N ILE A 72 -1.09 0.05 0.66
CA ILE A 72 -1.80 0.63 1.82
C ILE A 72 -2.22 2.09 1.59
N VAL A 73 -1.41 2.89 0.89
CA VAL A 73 -1.74 4.27 0.53
C VAL A 73 -2.90 4.26 -0.47
N THR A 74 -2.80 3.45 -1.53
CA THR A 74 -3.89 3.27 -2.49
C THR A 74 -5.20 2.81 -1.85
N LEU A 75 -5.16 1.86 -0.90
CA LEU A 75 -6.33 1.40 -0.16
C LEU A 75 -7.03 2.58 0.54
N LEU A 76 -6.25 3.39 1.26
CA LEU A 76 -6.77 4.57 1.94
C LEU A 76 -7.25 5.64 0.94
N MET A 77 -6.58 5.83 -0.19
CA MET A 77 -7.03 6.78 -1.20
C MET A 77 -8.37 6.38 -1.83
N ARG A 78 -8.58 5.07 -2.11
CA ARG A 78 -9.75 4.56 -2.82
C ARG A 78 -10.99 4.35 -1.95
N HIS A 79 -10.82 3.91 -0.72
CA HIS A 79 -11.92 3.41 0.10
C HIS A 79 -12.17 4.28 1.33
N GLU A 80 -13.43 4.37 1.76
CA GLU A 80 -13.82 4.99 3.03
C GLU A 80 -13.46 4.10 4.22
N THR A 81 -12.17 4.05 4.54
CA THR A 81 -11.64 3.35 5.71
C THR A 81 -10.44 4.10 6.30
N THR A 82 -9.97 3.64 7.46
CA THR A 82 -8.86 4.20 8.22
C THR A 82 -7.74 3.18 8.37
N LEU A 83 -6.51 3.67 8.55
CA LEU A 83 -5.35 2.80 8.79
C LEU A 83 -5.56 1.92 10.04
N ALA A 84 -6.25 2.43 11.06
CA ALA A 84 -6.55 1.68 12.28
C ALA A 84 -7.50 0.51 12.03
N GLU A 85 -8.51 0.65 11.17
CA GLU A 85 -9.42 -0.43 10.77
C GLU A 85 -8.68 -1.49 9.96
N VAL A 86 -7.82 -1.06 9.03
CA VAL A 86 -6.98 -1.98 8.24
C VAL A 86 -6.09 -2.80 9.17
N PHE A 87 -5.38 -2.17 10.11
CA PHE A 87 -4.53 -2.90 11.06
C PHE A 87 -5.34 -3.78 12.02
N ALA A 88 -6.51 -3.32 12.48
CA ALA A 88 -7.40 -4.14 13.30
C ALA A 88 -7.82 -5.44 12.58
N ARG A 89 -8.09 -5.37 11.28
CA ARG A 89 -8.40 -6.56 10.46
C ARG A 89 -7.27 -7.57 10.49
N TYR A 90 -6.01 -7.14 10.29
CA TYR A 90 -4.88 -8.08 10.23
C TYR A 90 -4.40 -8.57 11.61
N ARG A 91 -4.85 -7.96 12.71
CA ARG A 91 -4.70 -8.51 14.06
C ARG A 91 -5.65 -9.67 14.37
N ASP A 92 -6.69 -9.87 13.57
CA ASP A 92 -7.65 -10.95 13.78
C ASP A 92 -6.96 -12.33 13.60
N PRO A 93 -6.98 -13.21 14.62
CA PRO A 93 -6.44 -14.56 14.52
C PRO A 93 -7.05 -15.42 13.40
N ALA A 94 -8.22 -15.03 12.88
CA ALA A 94 -8.82 -15.67 11.71
C ALA A 94 -7.90 -15.68 10.47
N PHE A 95 -6.88 -14.81 10.43
CA PHE A 95 -5.87 -14.80 9.38
C PHE A 95 -4.71 -15.77 9.62
N ASP A 96 -4.44 -16.27 10.83
CA ASP A 96 -3.18 -16.96 11.15
C ASP A 96 -3.03 -18.33 10.47
N GLY A 97 -4.14 -18.99 10.14
CA GLY A 97 -4.15 -20.29 9.46
C GLY A 97 -4.40 -20.24 7.95
N LEU A 98 -4.60 -19.05 7.38
CA LEU A 98 -4.95 -18.92 5.96
C LEU A 98 -3.73 -19.03 5.04
N SER A 99 -3.92 -19.70 3.90
CA SER A 99 -2.96 -19.64 2.81
C SER A 99 -2.93 -18.22 2.21
N PRO A 100 -1.83 -17.79 1.57
CA PRO A 100 -1.79 -16.49 0.90
C PRO A 100 -2.91 -16.29 -0.13
N GLY A 101 -3.28 -17.36 -0.85
CA GLY A 101 -4.39 -17.31 -1.80
C GLY A 101 -5.75 -17.03 -1.13
N ASP A 102 -6.00 -17.65 0.04
CA ASP A 102 -7.23 -17.40 0.81
C ASP A 102 -7.29 -15.97 1.36
N VAL A 103 -6.14 -15.43 1.77
CA VAL A 103 -6.01 -14.04 2.22
C VAL A 103 -6.34 -13.09 1.07
N ILE A 104 -5.69 -13.27 -0.09
CA ILE A 104 -5.94 -12.47 -1.29
C ILE A 104 -7.41 -12.53 -1.69
N ALA A 105 -8.03 -13.71 -1.69
CA ALA A 105 -9.44 -13.85 -2.01
C ALA A 105 -10.34 -13.09 -1.02
N ARG A 106 -10.07 -13.25 0.29
CA ARG A 106 -10.83 -12.59 1.35
C ARG A 106 -10.65 -11.07 1.35
N ASP A 107 -9.48 -10.58 0.96
CA ASP A 107 -9.19 -9.14 0.86
C ASP A 107 -9.82 -8.53 -0.38
N ARG A 108 -9.75 -9.20 -1.54
CA ARG A 108 -10.48 -8.79 -2.74
C ARG A 108 -11.97 -8.62 -2.46
N ASP A 109 -12.59 -9.61 -1.82
CA ASP A 109 -14.02 -9.59 -1.51
C ASP A 109 -14.36 -8.49 -0.50
N TRP A 110 -13.49 -8.28 0.50
CA TRP A 110 -13.64 -7.19 1.47
C TRP A 110 -13.53 -5.81 0.82
N LEU A 111 -12.50 -5.57 0.00
CA LEU A 111 -12.30 -4.30 -0.71
C LEU A 111 -13.44 -4.01 -1.70
N ALA A 112 -14.00 -5.04 -2.33
CA ALA A 112 -15.16 -4.89 -3.21
C ALA A 112 -16.41 -4.41 -2.45
N CYS A 113 -16.55 -4.75 -1.17
CA CYS A 113 -17.66 -4.33 -0.32
C CYS A 113 -17.44 -2.97 0.37
N LEU A 114 -16.21 -2.46 0.44
CA LEU A 114 -15.95 -1.16 1.07
C LEU A 114 -16.52 0.00 0.25
N PRO A 115 -17.13 1.02 0.89
CA PRO A 115 -17.52 2.23 0.19
C PRO A 115 -16.31 2.88 -0.50
N ARG A 116 -16.50 3.28 -1.76
CA ARG A 116 -15.46 3.93 -2.56
C ARG A 116 -15.60 5.45 -2.45
N ARG A 117 -14.46 6.13 -2.42
CA ARG A 117 -14.39 7.58 -2.50
C ARG A 117 -14.68 8.07 -3.92
N THR A 118 -15.18 9.30 -4.02
CA THR A 118 -15.45 9.99 -5.28
C THR A 118 -14.55 11.21 -5.43
N PRO A 119 -14.02 11.51 -6.64
CA PRO A 119 -14.21 10.77 -7.89
C PRO A 119 -13.49 9.41 -7.91
N PRO A 120 -13.88 8.46 -8.78
CA PRO A 120 -13.14 7.21 -8.92
C PRO A 120 -11.70 7.48 -9.37
N LEU A 121 -10.76 6.74 -8.79
CA LEU A 121 -9.35 6.81 -9.14
C LEU A 121 -8.97 5.70 -10.11
N HIS A 122 -8.15 6.03 -11.12
CA HIS A 122 -7.37 5.03 -11.83
C HIS A 122 -5.96 5.01 -11.22
N VAL A 123 -5.49 3.84 -10.76
CA VAL A 123 -4.22 3.74 -10.03
C VAL A 123 -3.26 2.75 -10.68
N THR A 124 -2.06 3.23 -10.98
CA THR A 124 -0.91 2.40 -11.32
C THR A 124 -0.05 2.22 -10.08
N GLY A 125 0.21 0.97 -9.68
CA GLY A 125 1.16 0.65 -8.61
C GLY A 125 2.55 0.38 -9.16
N LEU A 126 3.59 0.93 -8.54
CA LEU A 126 4.98 0.69 -8.88
C LEU A 126 5.76 0.33 -7.60
N ASP A 127 6.49 -0.77 -7.65
CA ASP A 127 7.41 -1.18 -6.60
C ASP A 127 8.53 -2.06 -7.18
N ILE A 128 9.61 -2.24 -6.44
CA ILE A 128 10.64 -3.23 -6.79
C ILE A 128 10.23 -4.65 -6.39
N MET A 129 9.22 -4.78 -5.52
CA MET A 129 8.77 -6.07 -5.00
C MET A 129 7.64 -6.71 -5.82
N PRO A 130 7.89 -7.82 -6.52
CA PRO A 130 6.91 -8.43 -7.42
C PRO A 130 5.69 -9.00 -6.70
N ASN A 131 5.83 -9.60 -5.51
CA ASN A 131 4.67 -10.15 -4.79
C ASN A 131 3.75 -9.04 -4.28
N ALA A 132 4.32 -7.90 -3.86
CA ALA A 132 3.54 -6.75 -3.40
C ALA A 132 2.70 -6.14 -4.53
N VAL A 133 3.31 -5.94 -5.70
CA VAL A 133 2.61 -5.47 -6.91
C VAL A 133 1.55 -6.48 -7.35
N ALA A 134 1.89 -7.78 -7.40
CA ALA A 134 0.96 -8.84 -7.77
C ALA A 134 -0.24 -8.92 -6.80
N TYR A 135 0.00 -8.79 -5.49
CA TYR A 135 -1.06 -8.70 -4.48
C TYR A 135 -2.00 -7.54 -4.78
N GLY A 136 -1.45 -6.32 -4.94
CA GLY A 136 -2.27 -5.12 -5.17
C GLY A 136 -3.13 -5.21 -6.44
N ARG A 137 -2.63 -5.89 -7.48
CA ARG A 137 -3.41 -6.23 -8.67
C ARG A 137 -4.50 -7.24 -8.38
N ALA A 138 -4.16 -8.34 -7.69
CA ALA A 138 -5.08 -9.45 -7.42
C ALA A 138 -6.26 -9.04 -6.52
N VAL A 139 -6.05 -8.13 -5.58
CA VAL A 139 -7.10 -7.65 -4.67
C VAL A 139 -7.89 -6.44 -5.21
N GLY A 140 -7.48 -5.89 -6.36
CA GLY A 140 -8.18 -4.76 -7.01
C GLY A 140 -7.83 -3.38 -6.46
N LEU A 141 -6.67 -3.22 -5.82
CA LEU A 141 -6.13 -1.91 -5.45
C LEU A 141 -5.51 -1.21 -6.66
N PHE A 142 -4.82 -1.95 -7.51
CA PHE A 142 -4.13 -1.41 -8.69
C PHE A 142 -4.88 -1.75 -9.98
N ASP A 143 -5.11 -0.76 -10.84
CA ASP A 143 -5.65 -0.93 -12.19
C ASP A 143 -4.56 -1.32 -13.20
N GLU A 144 -3.32 -0.95 -12.89
CA GLU A 144 -2.08 -1.40 -13.54
C GLU A 144 -0.98 -1.57 -12.49
N GLY A 145 -0.01 -2.45 -12.72
CA GLY A 145 1.01 -2.76 -11.71
C GLY A 145 2.30 -3.17 -12.38
N TYR A 146 3.40 -2.52 -11.97
CA TYR A 146 4.73 -2.72 -12.53
C TYR A 146 5.71 -3.04 -11.39
N ALA A 147 6.40 -4.16 -11.51
CA ALA A 147 7.47 -4.56 -10.59
C ALA A 147 8.82 -4.20 -11.25
N GLU A 148 9.28 -2.97 -11.03
CA GLU A 148 10.40 -2.39 -11.77
C GLU A 148 11.31 -1.57 -10.85
N ASP A 149 12.61 -1.66 -11.08
CA ASP A 149 13.63 -0.84 -10.43
C ASP A 149 14.10 0.26 -11.40
N LEU A 150 13.52 1.45 -11.23
CA LEU A 150 13.85 2.64 -12.04
C LEU A 150 15.18 3.30 -11.65
N GLU A 151 15.87 2.83 -10.60
CA GLU A 151 17.22 3.28 -10.28
C GLU A 151 18.26 2.63 -11.18
N THR A 152 17.95 1.43 -11.70
CA THR A 152 18.90 0.60 -12.45
C THR A 152 18.49 0.35 -13.91
N SER A 153 17.23 0.59 -14.25
CA SER A 153 16.68 0.32 -15.60
C SER A 153 15.74 1.44 -16.06
N ASP A 154 15.67 1.64 -17.38
CA ASP A 154 14.61 2.45 -17.99
C ASP A 154 13.24 1.77 -17.75
N PRO A 155 12.14 2.54 -17.64
CA PRO A 155 10.81 1.97 -17.45
C PRO A 155 10.42 1.10 -18.65
N SER A 156 9.63 0.05 -18.39
CA SER A 156 9.03 -0.74 -19.47
C SER A 156 8.06 0.09 -20.31
N ASP A 157 7.80 -0.35 -21.55
CA ASP A 157 6.88 0.32 -22.48
C ASP A 157 5.46 0.52 -21.89
N GLY A 158 5.04 -0.32 -20.93
CA GLY A 158 3.74 -0.18 -20.26
C GLY A 158 3.71 0.95 -19.23
N LEU A 159 4.84 1.25 -18.62
CA LEU A 159 4.99 2.30 -17.61
C LEU A 159 5.40 3.66 -18.19
N ALA A 160 6.09 3.66 -19.34
CA ALA A 160 6.65 4.84 -20.00
C ALA A 160 5.63 5.83 -20.60
#